data_AF-A0A5Q4E928-F1
#
_entry.id   AF-A0A5Q4E928-F1
#
_cell.length_a   1.000
_cell.length_b   1.000
_cell.length_c   1.000
_cell.angle_alpha   90.00
_cell.angle_beta   90.00
_cell.angle_gamma   90.00
#
_symmetry.space_group_name_H-M   'P 1'
#
loop_
_entity.id
_entity.type
_entity.pdbx_description
1 polymer ?
#
loop_
_entity_poly.entity_id
_entity_poly.type
_entity_poly.pdbx_seq_one_letter_code
_entity_poly.pdbx_strand_id
1 'polypeptide(L)'
;MYSLDINFLKDREVRVFEARPRARSGPAVVGDRRPLFIGLAVALVPLALVGGYWAVIRGQVNQLEARSRELDTELAQLSSQLAEISTIQQQIDAVRAENNAFVAVFNEIVPWSALLQDIRNRTPSRVQIVNLNQSAGTTLEVDPSVTPPAAGGLDISGVACSYDDINDFALVLQRSPLLQSQTVAINQAQQQPTLLDPQTQGRCPGTAVGDPDFLIDYSIGANITSTPASQLVDELERQGTVGLVSRLQALREKGVIE
;
A
#
# COMPACT_ATOMS: atom_id res chain seq x y z
N MET A 1 7.53 16.93 78.44
CA MET A 1 8.67 16.46 77.61
C MET A 1 9.93 17.03 78.26
N TYR A 2 10.60 16.24 79.09
CA TYR A 2 11.78 16.68 79.83
C TYR A 2 13.02 16.39 78.99
N SER A 3 13.71 17.44 78.55
CA SER A 3 15.00 17.35 77.88
C SER A 3 16.08 17.04 78.92
N LEU A 4 16.75 15.89 78.77
CA LEU A 4 17.97 15.55 79.49
C LEU A 4 19.12 16.39 78.95
N ASP A 5 19.51 17.40 79.73
CA ASP A 5 20.69 18.22 79.52
C ASP A 5 21.90 17.48 80.13
N ILE A 6 22.63 16.73 79.31
CA ILE A 6 23.76 15.91 79.78
C ILE A 6 25.02 16.78 79.78
N ASN A 7 25.34 17.30 80.96
CA ASN A 7 26.56 18.06 81.21
C ASN A 7 27.76 17.12 81.42
N PHE A 8 28.51 16.85 80.36
CA PHE A 8 29.72 16.01 80.39
C PHE A 8 30.99 16.72 80.91
N LEU A 9 30.88 17.93 81.46
CA LEU A 9 32.03 18.71 81.91
C LEU A 9 32.35 18.57 83.41
N LYS A 10 31.77 17.59 84.10
CA LYS A 10 31.90 17.50 85.57
C LYS A 10 32.35 16.16 86.15
N ASP A 11 33.02 15.32 85.37
CA ASP A 11 33.65 14.11 85.92
C ASP A 11 34.94 13.71 85.21
N ARG A 12 35.94 14.60 85.27
CA ARG A 12 37.32 14.21 84.99
C ARG A 12 38.16 14.36 86.26
N GLU A 13 38.30 13.23 86.95
CA GLU A 13 39.32 13.00 87.95
C GLU A 13 40.69 13.49 87.44
N VAL A 14 41.35 14.33 88.23
CA VAL A 14 42.70 14.82 87.96
C VAL A 14 43.66 13.64 88.08
N ARG A 15 43.97 12.97 86.96
CA ARG A 15 45.16 12.11 86.89
C ARG A 15 46.40 12.99 86.80
N VAL A 16 47.19 12.97 87.85
CA VAL A 16 48.56 13.48 87.85
C VAL A 16 49.37 12.57 86.94
N PHE A 17 49.69 13.05 85.74
CA PHE A 17 50.65 12.39 84.87
C PHE A 17 52.05 12.79 85.33
N GLU A 18 52.83 11.84 85.82
CA GLU A 18 54.28 12.02 85.96
C GLU A 18 54.88 12.32 84.58
N ALA A 19 55.44 13.52 84.45
CA ALA A 19 56.18 13.91 83.27
C ALA A 19 57.47 13.08 83.21
N ARG A 20 57.50 12.07 82.32
CA ARG A 20 58.76 11.45 81.89
C ARG A 20 59.69 12.57 81.38
N PRO A 21 60.98 12.58 81.75
CA PRO A 21 61.90 13.61 81.28
C PRO A 21 62.01 13.51 79.76
N ARG A 22 61.52 14.56 79.10
CA ARG A 22 61.69 14.78 77.66
C ARG A 22 63.18 15.04 77.45
N ALA A 23 63.86 14.13 76.77
CA ALA A 23 65.24 14.35 76.33
C ALA A 23 65.26 15.66 75.53
N ARG A 24 65.95 16.66 76.09
CA ARG A 24 66.23 17.94 75.41
C ARG A 24 67.07 17.60 74.18
N SER A 25 66.50 17.70 72.99
CA SER A 25 67.30 17.83 71.78
C SER A 25 68.04 19.16 71.89
N GLY A 26 69.37 19.08 72.02
CA GLY A 26 70.25 20.25 72.07
C GLY A 26 70.10 21.14 70.83
N PRO A 27 70.64 22.37 70.87
CA PRO A 27 70.55 23.29 69.75
C PRO A 27 71.17 22.64 68.51
N ALA A 28 70.42 22.70 67.40
CA ALA A 28 70.89 22.20 66.12
C ALA A 28 72.20 22.92 65.78
N VAL A 29 73.30 22.16 65.84
CA VAL A 29 74.53 22.49 65.14
C VAL A 29 74.11 22.80 63.70
N VAL A 30 74.50 23.95 63.16
CA VAL A 30 74.35 24.27 61.73
C VAL A 30 75.33 23.37 60.98
N GLY A 31 74.97 22.09 60.93
CA GLY A 31 75.60 21.04 60.14
C GLY A 31 74.85 20.91 58.82
N ASP A 32 75.62 20.58 57.80
CA ASP A 32 75.27 20.48 56.38
C ASP A 32 73.79 20.15 56.14
N ARG A 33 73.01 21.07 55.55
CA ARG A 33 71.55 20.93 55.28
C ARG A 33 71.23 19.93 54.16
N ARG A 34 72.25 19.31 53.57
CA ARG A 34 72.15 18.32 52.50
C ARG A 34 71.22 17.12 52.80
N PRO A 35 71.20 16.49 53.99
CA PRO A 35 70.35 15.33 54.23
C PRO A 35 68.85 15.69 54.32
N LEU A 36 68.52 16.94 54.68
CA LEU A 36 67.12 17.41 54.67
C LEU A 36 66.60 17.64 53.25
N PHE A 37 67.42 18.21 52.37
CA PHE A 37 67.07 18.33 50.94
C PHE A 37 67.02 16.96 50.24
N ILE A 38 67.91 16.03 50.60
CA ILE A 38 67.87 14.66 50.10
C ILE A 38 66.61 13.93 50.58
N GLY A 39 66.24 14.05 51.86
CA GLY A 39 65.01 13.45 52.40
C GLY A 39 63.75 14.02 51.74
N LEU A 40 63.71 15.33 51.48
CA LEU A 40 62.60 15.97 50.77
C LEU A 40 62.53 15.55 49.30
N ALA A 41 63.66 15.43 48.61
CA ALA A 41 63.71 14.92 47.25
C ALA A 41 63.21 13.46 47.19
N VAL A 42 63.67 12.60 48.11
CA VAL A 42 63.25 11.19 48.19
C VAL A 42 61.76 11.07 48.51
N ALA A 43 61.19 11.95 49.33
CA ALA A 43 59.76 11.95 49.63
C ALA A 43 58.89 12.45 48.46
N LEU A 44 59.39 13.38 47.63
CA LEU A 44 58.66 13.91 46.47
C LEU A 44 58.63 12.97 45.28
N VAL A 45 59.69 12.18 45.07
CA VAL A 45 59.77 11.22 43.94
C VAL A 45 58.57 10.25 43.87
N PRO A 46 58.17 9.52 44.93
CA PRO A 46 57.03 8.61 44.85
C PRO A 46 55.70 9.35 44.63
N LEU A 47 55.54 10.56 45.19
CA LEU A 47 54.34 11.39 44.97
C LEU A 47 54.25 11.86 43.52
N ALA A 48 55.37 12.26 42.93
CA ALA A 48 55.44 12.64 41.52
C ALA A 48 55.13 11.46 40.59
N LEU A 49 55.62 10.25 40.92
CA LEU A 49 55.32 9.03 40.16
C LEU A 49 53.83 8.66 40.24
N VAL A 50 53.23 8.69 41.42
CA VAL A 50 51.79 8.42 41.60
C VAL A 50 50.94 9.48 40.89
N GLY A 51 51.30 10.76 41.01
CA GLY A 51 50.62 11.84 40.30
C GLY A 51 50.73 11.74 38.78
N GLY A 52 51.92 11.41 38.27
CA GLY A 52 52.15 11.16 36.84
C GLY A 52 51.37 9.97 36.31
N TYR A 53 51.38 8.85 37.05
CA TYR A 53 50.60 7.65 36.70
C TYR A 53 49.10 7.92 36.68
N TRP A 54 48.59 8.66 37.68
CA TRP A 54 47.19 9.06 37.75
C TRP A 54 46.80 9.99 36.59
N ALA A 55 47.67 10.93 36.21
CA ALA A 55 47.44 11.80 35.06
C ALA A 55 47.35 11.00 33.74
N VAL A 56 48.20 9.98 33.55
CA VAL A 56 48.14 9.09 32.38
C VAL A 56 46.83 8.31 32.34
N ILE A 57 46.42 7.69 33.46
CA ILE A 57 45.14 6.96 33.53
C ILE A 57 43.96 7.88 33.24
N ARG A 58 43.94 9.09 33.82
CA ARG A 58 42.86 10.05 33.60
C ARG A 58 42.78 10.48 32.12
N GLY A 59 43.92 10.62 31.46
CA GLY A 59 43.99 10.85 30.02
C GLY A 59 43.37 9.72 29.21
N GLN A 60 43.69 8.46 29.54
CA GLN A 60 43.12 7.29 28.87
C GLN A 60 41.61 7.17 29.10
N VAL A 61 41.14 7.38 30.34
CA VAL A 61 39.71 7.37 30.67
C VAL A 61 38.97 8.43 29.86
N ASN A 62 39.48 9.65 29.78
CA ASN A 62 38.87 10.71 28.99
C ASN A 62 38.83 10.38 27.49
N GLN A 63 39.88 9.73 26.96
CA GLN A 63 39.94 9.32 25.55
C GLN A 63 38.96 8.19 25.24
N LEU A 64 38.84 7.20 26.13
CA LEU A 64 37.87 6.12 25.99
C LEU A 64 36.44 6.65 26.10
N GLU A 65 36.17 7.59 27.00
CA GLU A 65 34.86 8.22 27.13
C GLU A 65 34.51 9.04 25.88
N ALA A 66 35.48 9.76 25.31
CA ALA A 66 35.28 10.47 24.04
C ALA A 66 34.96 9.51 22.88
N ARG A 67 35.69 8.39 22.76
CA ARG A 67 35.40 7.35 21.76
C ARG A 67 34.04 6.71 21.97
N SER A 68 33.66 6.39 23.22
CA SER A 68 32.33 5.84 23.51
C SER A 68 31.23 6.78 23.02
N ARG A 69 31.35 8.08 23.30
CA ARG A 69 30.38 9.08 22.83
C ARG A 69 30.34 9.20 21.31
N GLU A 70 31.49 9.12 20.64
CA GLU A 70 31.56 9.12 19.17
C GLU A 70 30.86 7.88 18.59
N LEU A 71 31.15 6.68 19.11
CA LEU A 71 30.45 5.46 18.71
C LEU A 71 28.95 5.54 19.00
N ASP A 72 28.54 6.09 20.14
CA ASP A 72 27.12 6.28 20.48
C ASP A 72 26.43 7.21 19.47
N THR A 73 27.12 8.26 19.00
CA THR A 73 26.59 9.14 17.95
C THR A 73 26.51 8.46 16.59
N GLU A 74 27.51 7.65 16.21
CA GLU A 74 27.47 6.86 14.98
C GLU A 74 26.34 5.83 15.03
N LEU A 75 26.17 5.13 16.15
CA LEU A 75 25.09 4.17 16.35
C LEU A 75 23.71 4.84 16.28
N ALA A 76 23.55 6.03 16.86
CA ALA A 76 22.32 6.80 16.75
C ALA A 76 22.02 7.16 15.29
N GLN A 77 23.02 7.61 14.52
CA GLN A 77 22.87 7.94 13.10
C GLN A 77 22.57 6.71 12.23
N LEU A 78 23.24 5.58 12.50
CA LEU A 78 22.95 4.30 11.83
C LEU A 78 21.53 3.81 12.15
N SER A 79 21.07 3.95 13.40
CA SER A 79 19.71 3.59 13.78
C SER A 79 18.65 4.45 13.08
N SER A 80 18.93 5.75 12.89
CA SER A 80 18.02 6.64 12.15
C SER A 80 17.96 6.30 10.66
N GLN A 81 19.10 5.96 10.05
CA GLN A 81 19.15 5.50 8.66
C GLN A 81 18.40 4.18 8.48
N LEU A 82 18.53 3.24 9.42
CA LEU A 82 17.76 1.98 9.39
C LEU A 82 16.25 2.22 9.51
N ALA A 83 15.83 3.16 10.36
CA ALA A 83 14.43 3.56 10.48
C ALA A 83 13.90 4.24 9.20
N GLU A 84 14.72 5.07 8.55
CA GLU A 84 14.36 5.67 7.27
C GLU A 84 14.18 4.62 6.17
N ILE A 85 15.09 3.62 6.10
CA ILE A 85 14.99 2.50 5.16
C ILE A 85 13.71 1.68 5.39
N SER A 86 13.36 1.36 6.64
CA SER A 86 12.13 0.61 6.93
C SER A 86 10.88 1.41 6.56
N THR A 87 10.90 2.73 6.77
CA THR A 87 9.82 3.63 6.37
C THR A 87 9.67 3.67 4.84
N ILE A 88 10.78 3.74 4.10
CA ILE A 88 10.79 3.68 2.63
C ILE A 88 10.24 2.33 2.15
N GLN A 89 10.63 1.22 2.78
CA GLN A 89 10.11 -0.11 2.42
C GLN A 89 8.59 -0.20 2.63
N GLN A 90 8.08 0.30 3.76
CA GLN A 90 6.64 0.37 4.01
C GLN A 90 5.91 1.22 2.96
N GLN A 91 6.50 2.35 2.56
CA GLN A 91 5.95 3.18 1.49
C GLN A 91 5.94 2.45 0.14
N ILE A 92 7.01 1.71 -0.20
CA ILE A 92 7.07 0.89 -1.43
C ILE A 92 5.98 -0.17 -1.42
N ASP A 93 5.79 -0.87 -0.30
CA ASP A 93 4.77 -1.92 -0.21
C ASP A 93 3.35 -1.36 -0.29
N ALA A 94 3.10 -0.21 0.34
CA ALA A 94 1.82 0.49 0.20
C ALA A 94 1.56 0.91 -1.26
N VAL A 95 2.55 1.52 -1.93
CA VAL A 95 2.42 1.92 -3.34
C VAL A 95 2.25 0.70 -4.26
N ARG A 96 2.89 -0.43 -3.97
CA ARG A 96 2.65 -1.68 -4.73
C ARG A 96 1.23 -2.20 -4.53
N ALA A 97 0.73 -2.18 -3.30
CA ALA A 97 -0.64 -2.60 -2.99
C ALA A 97 -1.67 -1.72 -3.71
N GLU A 98 -1.46 -0.39 -3.71
CA GLU A 98 -2.30 0.56 -4.44
C GLU A 98 -2.26 0.28 -5.96
N ASN A 99 -1.06 0.12 -6.54
CA ASN A 99 -0.92 -0.19 -7.96
C ASN A 99 -1.57 -1.53 -8.34
N ASN A 100 -1.44 -2.56 -7.51
CA ASN A 100 -2.09 -3.85 -7.73
C ASN A 100 -3.62 -3.71 -7.67
N ALA A 101 -4.16 -2.87 -6.80
CA ALA A 101 -5.59 -2.58 -6.76
C ALA A 101 -6.07 -1.90 -8.05
N PHE A 102 -5.31 -0.95 -8.61
CA PHE A 102 -5.64 -0.35 -9.91
C PHE A 102 -5.60 -1.39 -11.04
N VAL A 103 -4.59 -2.27 -11.05
CA VAL A 103 -4.48 -3.33 -12.04
C VAL A 103 -5.63 -4.33 -11.94
N ALA A 104 -6.06 -4.68 -10.73
CA ALA A 104 -7.21 -5.56 -10.51
C ALA A 104 -8.49 -4.97 -11.14
N VAL A 105 -8.76 -3.68 -10.93
CA VAL A 105 -9.91 -2.98 -11.53
C VAL A 105 -9.87 -3.01 -13.06
N PHE A 106 -8.68 -2.83 -13.68
CA PHE A 106 -8.56 -2.91 -15.14
C PHE A 106 -8.70 -4.33 -15.70
N ASN A 107 -8.38 -5.34 -14.90
CA ASN A 107 -8.56 -6.74 -15.31
C ASN A 107 -10.02 -7.19 -15.17
N GLU A 108 -10.79 -6.54 -14.30
CA GLU A 108 -12.16 -6.91 -13.94
C GLU A 108 -13.23 -6.18 -14.78
N ILE A 109 -12.88 -5.05 -15.42
CA ILE A 109 -13.82 -4.26 -16.22
C ILE A 109 -13.61 -4.48 -17.73
N VAL A 110 -14.66 -4.95 -18.42
CA VAL A 110 -14.73 -4.93 -19.88
C VAL A 110 -15.01 -3.49 -20.36
N PRO A 111 -14.21 -2.92 -21.28
CA PRO A 111 -14.40 -1.54 -21.73
C PRO A 111 -15.66 -1.40 -22.60
N TRP A 112 -16.42 -0.33 -22.33
CA TRP A 112 -17.65 0.02 -23.06
C TRP A 112 -17.47 0.12 -24.58
N SER A 113 -16.31 0.61 -25.04
CA SER A 113 -16.00 0.71 -26.46
C SER A 113 -15.95 -0.67 -27.15
N ALA A 114 -15.36 -1.67 -26.48
CA ALA A 114 -15.28 -3.02 -27.03
C ALA A 114 -16.66 -3.68 -27.03
N LEU A 115 -17.43 -3.50 -25.96
CA LEU A 115 -18.80 -4.00 -25.85
C LEU A 115 -19.68 -3.40 -26.95
N LEU A 116 -19.64 -2.08 -27.14
CA LEU A 116 -20.39 -1.39 -28.20
C LEU A 116 -19.98 -1.85 -29.59
N GLN A 117 -18.67 -2.02 -29.83
CA GLN A 117 -18.18 -2.47 -31.12
C GLN A 117 -18.60 -3.93 -31.40
N ASP A 118 -18.54 -4.81 -30.40
CA ASP A 118 -18.99 -6.20 -30.52
C ASP A 118 -20.50 -6.28 -30.79
N ILE A 119 -21.31 -5.56 -30.01
CA ILE A 119 -22.77 -5.47 -30.22
C ILE A 119 -23.07 -4.94 -31.63
N ARG A 120 -22.40 -3.85 -32.06
CA ARG A 120 -22.58 -3.28 -33.39
C ARG A 120 -22.23 -4.28 -34.50
N ASN A 121 -21.10 -4.98 -34.38
CA ASN A 121 -20.65 -5.98 -35.35
C ASN A 121 -21.62 -7.17 -35.44
N ARG A 122 -22.35 -7.45 -34.35
CA ARG A 122 -23.29 -8.54 -34.22
C ARG A 122 -24.75 -8.16 -34.49
N THR A 123 -25.06 -6.88 -34.63
CA THR A 123 -26.42 -6.40 -34.87
C THR A 123 -26.82 -6.70 -36.32
N PRO A 124 -27.87 -7.50 -36.58
CA PRO A 124 -28.37 -7.74 -37.94
C PRO A 124 -28.90 -6.45 -38.56
N SER A 125 -28.87 -6.34 -39.90
CA SER A 125 -29.32 -5.15 -40.63
C SER A 125 -30.82 -4.83 -40.50
N ARG A 126 -31.61 -5.76 -39.95
CA ARG A 126 -33.07 -5.64 -39.73
C ARG A 126 -33.45 -5.32 -38.28
N VAL A 127 -32.44 -5.03 -37.45
CA VAL A 127 -32.58 -4.70 -36.03
C VAL A 127 -31.90 -3.36 -35.77
N GLN A 128 -32.58 -2.48 -35.03
CA GLN A 128 -32.04 -1.19 -34.64
C GLN A 128 -32.05 -1.06 -33.12
N ILE A 129 -30.87 -0.81 -32.56
CA ILE A 129 -30.71 -0.51 -31.14
C ILE A 129 -31.02 0.98 -30.93
N VAL A 130 -31.92 1.27 -30.00
CA VAL A 130 -32.33 2.64 -29.65
C VAL A 130 -31.66 3.07 -28.35
N ASN A 131 -31.62 2.17 -27.37
CA ASN A 131 -31.07 2.46 -26.06
C ASN A 131 -30.30 1.26 -25.51
N LEU A 132 -29.23 1.56 -24.78
CA LEU A 132 -28.34 0.59 -24.20
C LEU A 132 -27.99 1.03 -22.78
N ASN A 133 -28.36 0.23 -21.80
CA ASN A 133 -28.20 0.56 -20.39
C ASN A 133 -27.39 -0.52 -19.66
N GLN A 134 -26.41 -0.13 -18.86
CA GLN A 134 -25.71 -1.05 -17.98
C GLN A 134 -26.29 -0.94 -16.57
N SER A 135 -26.80 -2.05 -16.07
CA SER A 135 -27.19 -2.19 -14.67
C SER A 135 -26.01 -2.71 -13.86
N ALA A 136 -25.94 -2.32 -12.58
CA ALA A 136 -25.11 -3.05 -11.63
C ALA A 136 -25.58 -4.50 -11.63
N GLY A 137 -24.67 -5.46 -11.75
CA GLY A 137 -24.97 -6.86 -12.02
C GLY A 137 -25.94 -7.40 -10.99
N THR A 138 -27.22 -7.47 -11.36
CA THR A 138 -28.20 -8.16 -10.54
C THR A 138 -27.91 -9.63 -10.68
N THR A 139 -27.70 -10.32 -9.56
CA THR A 139 -27.78 -11.77 -9.48
C THR A 139 -29.12 -12.17 -10.11
N LEU A 140 -29.11 -12.63 -11.36
CA LEU A 140 -30.28 -13.31 -11.89
C LEU A 140 -30.44 -14.55 -11.01
N GLU A 141 -31.60 -14.64 -10.37
CA GLU A 141 -32.02 -15.60 -9.34
C GLU A 141 -32.12 -17.06 -9.86
N VAL A 142 -31.28 -17.44 -10.81
CA VAL A 142 -31.30 -18.75 -11.47
C VAL A 142 -30.45 -19.77 -10.71
N ASP A 143 -29.47 -19.35 -9.91
CA ASP A 143 -28.70 -20.24 -9.05
C ASP A 143 -28.00 -19.47 -7.89
N PRO A 144 -28.29 -19.79 -6.61
CA PRO A 144 -27.64 -19.17 -5.45
C PRO A 144 -26.15 -19.52 -5.29
N SER A 145 -25.59 -20.39 -6.15
CA SER A 145 -24.17 -20.76 -6.13
C SER A 145 -23.29 -19.97 -7.11
N VAL A 146 -23.85 -19.08 -7.93
CA VAL A 146 -23.10 -18.29 -8.91
C VAL A 146 -22.85 -16.88 -8.37
N THR A 147 -21.59 -16.57 -8.05
CA THR A 147 -21.17 -15.22 -7.64
C THR A 147 -21.46 -14.22 -8.78
N PRO A 148 -22.14 -13.09 -8.52
CA PRO A 148 -22.47 -12.12 -9.56
C PRO A 148 -21.18 -11.58 -10.20
N PRO A 149 -21.14 -11.44 -11.54
CA PRO A 149 -20.01 -10.80 -12.21
C PRO A 149 -19.91 -9.34 -11.77
N ALA A 150 -18.75 -8.92 -11.26
CA ALA A 150 -18.47 -7.53 -10.90
C ALA A 150 -18.66 -6.55 -12.07
N ALA A 151 -18.59 -7.04 -13.31
CA ALA A 151 -18.73 -6.28 -14.54
C ALA A 151 -20.16 -5.77 -14.83
N GLY A 152 -21.19 -6.37 -14.23
CA GLY A 152 -22.57 -5.90 -14.33
C GLY A 152 -23.46 -6.57 -15.37
N GLY A 153 -24.69 -6.06 -15.49
CA GLY A 153 -25.71 -6.46 -16.46
C GLY A 153 -25.90 -5.43 -17.56
N LEU A 154 -26.48 -5.84 -18.68
CA LEU A 154 -26.73 -5.04 -19.88
C LEU A 154 -28.18 -5.22 -20.31
N ASP A 155 -28.88 -4.11 -20.53
CA ASP A 155 -30.21 -4.05 -21.14
C ASP A 155 -30.10 -3.36 -22.50
N ILE A 156 -30.54 -4.05 -23.54
CA ILE A 156 -30.55 -3.58 -24.93
C ILE A 156 -32.00 -3.41 -25.36
N SER A 157 -32.39 -2.19 -25.68
CA SER A 157 -33.74 -1.88 -26.18
C SER A 157 -33.69 -1.26 -27.56
N GLY A 158 -34.67 -1.61 -28.38
CA GLY A 158 -34.68 -1.23 -29.79
C GLY A 158 -35.94 -1.61 -30.53
N VAL A 159 -35.87 -1.50 -31.85
CA VAL A 159 -36.93 -1.86 -32.78
C VAL A 159 -36.43 -2.87 -33.80
N ALA A 160 -37.27 -3.85 -34.15
CA ALA A 160 -36.98 -4.87 -35.14
C ALA A 160 -38.12 -5.02 -36.14
N CYS A 161 -37.80 -5.57 -37.31
CA CYS A 161 -38.75 -5.81 -38.38
C CYS A 161 -39.59 -7.09 -38.23
N SER A 162 -39.16 -8.05 -37.41
CA SER A 162 -39.90 -9.28 -37.14
C SER A 162 -39.47 -9.91 -35.80
N TYR A 163 -40.29 -10.82 -35.27
CA TYR A 163 -39.94 -11.58 -34.07
C TYR A 163 -38.75 -12.53 -34.32
N ASP A 164 -38.62 -13.02 -35.55
CA ASP A 164 -37.48 -13.86 -35.97
C ASP A 164 -36.17 -13.07 -35.93
N ASP A 165 -36.19 -11.79 -36.37
CA ASP A 165 -35.03 -10.91 -36.33
C ASP A 165 -34.55 -10.67 -34.87
N ILE A 166 -35.49 -10.59 -33.90
CA ILE A 166 -35.16 -10.46 -32.47
C ILE A 166 -34.53 -11.75 -31.93
N ASN A 167 -35.10 -12.90 -32.30
CA ASN A 167 -34.57 -14.20 -31.89
C ASN A 167 -33.16 -14.42 -32.46
N ASP A 168 -32.95 -14.13 -33.74
CA ASP A 168 -31.63 -14.22 -34.37
C ASP A 168 -30.63 -13.29 -33.69
N PHE A 169 -31.03 -12.06 -33.37
CA PHE A 169 -30.18 -11.14 -32.63
C PHE A 169 -29.78 -11.69 -31.25
N ALA A 170 -30.74 -12.24 -30.49
CA ALA A 170 -30.46 -12.88 -29.21
C ALA A 170 -29.47 -14.06 -29.37
N LEU A 171 -29.63 -14.90 -30.39
CA LEU A 171 -28.73 -16.02 -30.66
C LEU A 171 -27.31 -15.58 -31.06
N VAL A 172 -27.18 -14.46 -31.78
CA VAL A 172 -25.85 -13.90 -32.13
C VAL A 172 -25.18 -13.30 -30.89
N LEU A 173 -25.95 -12.65 -30.01
CA LEU A 173 -25.46 -12.12 -28.73
C LEU A 173 -25.00 -13.24 -27.79
N GLN A 174 -25.68 -14.40 -27.78
CA GLN A 174 -25.24 -15.58 -27.03
C GLN A 174 -23.86 -16.10 -27.47
N ARG A 175 -23.41 -15.78 -28.68
CA ARG A 175 -22.08 -16.16 -29.19
C ARG A 175 -21.02 -15.09 -28.90
N SER A 176 -21.36 -14.02 -28.18
CA SER A 176 -20.39 -12.99 -27.81
C SER A 176 -19.46 -13.52 -26.72
N PRO A 177 -18.14 -13.36 -26.86
CA PRO A 177 -17.19 -13.66 -25.78
C PRO A 177 -17.21 -12.60 -24.66
N LEU A 178 -17.81 -11.43 -24.91
CA LEU A 178 -17.93 -10.33 -23.94
C LEU A 178 -19.21 -10.44 -23.08
N LEU A 179 -20.14 -11.31 -23.46
CA LEU A 179 -21.40 -11.55 -22.75
C LEU A 179 -21.48 -13.00 -22.26
N GLN A 180 -22.17 -13.23 -21.16
CA GLN A 180 -22.45 -14.58 -20.66
C GLN A 180 -23.61 -15.19 -21.45
N SER A 181 -23.31 -16.20 -22.26
CA SER A 181 -24.27 -16.81 -23.19
C SER A 181 -25.54 -17.33 -22.50
N GLN A 182 -25.44 -17.86 -21.28
CA GLN A 182 -26.59 -18.41 -20.53
C GLN A 182 -27.53 -17.34 -19.98
N THR A 183 -27.10 -16.08 -19.97
CA THR A 183 -27.85 -14.98 -19.36
C THR A 183 -28.58 -14.11 -20.38
N VAL A 184 -28.33 -14.34 -21.68
CA VAL A 184 -28.97 -13.58 -22.76
C VAL A 184 -30.43 -14.03 -22.90
N ALA A 185 -31.35 -13.15 -22.56
CA ALA A 185 -32.79 -13.41 -22.59
C ALA A 185 -33.57 -12.23 -23.18
N ILE A 186 -34.66 -12.53 -23.88
CA ILE A 186 -35.61 -11.52 -24.37
C ILE A 186 -36.58 -11.22 -23.23
N ASN A 187 -36.53 -10.00 -22.69
CA ASN A 187 -37.38 -9.56 -21.59
C ASN A 187 -38.77 -9.12 -22.09
N GLN A 188 -38.79 -8.41 -23.23
CA GLN A 188 -40.01 -7.88 -23.81
C GLN A 188 -39.92 -7.92 -25.34
N ALA A 189 -41.02 -8.25 -26.00
CA ALA A 189 -41.20 -8.12 -27.45
C ALA A 189 -42.66 -7.77 -27.74
N GLN A 190 -42.92 -6.56 -28.22
CA GLN A 190 -44.27 -6.06 -28.45
C GLN A 190 -44.39 -5.36 -29.80
N GLN A 191 -45.35 -5.81 -30.61
CA GLN A 191 -45.66 -5.19 -31.89
C GLN A 191 -46.30 -3.82 -31.67
N GLN A 192 -45.83 -2.82 -32.42
CA GLN A 192 -46.42 -1.49 -32.42
C GLN A 192 -47.81 -1.52 -33.07
N PRO A 193 -48.79 -0.77 -32.51
CA PRO A 193 -50.15 -0.74 -33.04
C PRO A 193 -50.26 0.02 -34.36
N THR A 194 -49.26 0.83 -34.70
CA THR A 194 -49.20 1.65 -35.91
C THR A 194 -48.44 0.91 -37.01
N LEU A 195 -49.02 0.95 -38.21
CA LEU A 195 -48.33 0.53 -39.43
C LEU A 195 -47.13 1.44 -39.70
N LEU A 196 -46.06 0.85 -40.21
CA LEU A 196 -44.86 1.54 -40.60
C LEU A 196 -45.16 2.42 -41.82
N ASP A 197 -44.89 3.72 -41.73
CA ASP A 197 -45.04 4.61 -42.88
C ASP A 197 -43.76 4.58 -43.74
N PRO A 198 -43.82 4.04 -44.96
CA PRO A 198 -42.64 3.89 -45.80
C PRO A 198 -42.03 5.21 -46.25
N GLN A 199 -42.75 6.34 -46.17
CA GLN A 199 -42.24 7.66 -46.56
C GLN A 199 -41.45 8.35 -45.46
N THR A 200 -41.77 8.09 -44.18
CA THR A 200 -41.17 8.79 -43.04
C THR A 200 -40.25 7.90 -42.21
N GLN A 201 -40.58 6.62 -42.06
CA GLN A 201 -39.87 5.67 -41.21
C GLN A 201 -39.04 4.65 -42.01
N GLY A 202 -39.19 4.66 -43.34
CA GLY A 202 -38.50 3.73 -44.23
C GLY A 202 -39.17 2.35 -44.28
N ARG A 203 -38.47 1.37 -44.84
CA ARG A 203 -38.97 0.00 -45.00
C ARG A 203 -38.02 -1.02 -44.41
N CYS A 204 -38.61 -2.12 -43.96
CA CYS A 204 -37.85 -3.27 -43.54
C CYS A 204 -37.10 -3.90 -44.73
N PRO A 205 -35.78 -4.13 -44.61
CA PRO A 205 -34.98 -4.69 -45.71
C PRO A 205 -35.52 -6.04 -46.19
N GLY A 206 -36.03 -6.11 -47.43
CA GLY A 206 -36.52 -7.36 -48.03
C GLY A 206 -38.04 -7.56 -47.94
N THR A 207 -38.82 -6.60 -47.45
CA THR A 207 -40.29 -6.65 -47.53
C THR A 207 -40.79 -6.22 -48.92
N ALA A 208 -41.86 -6.87 -49.40
CA ALA A 208 -42.41 -6.60 -50.72
C ALA A 208 -43.10 -5.23 -50.78
N VAL A 209 -43.10 -4.61 -51.95
CA VAL A 209 -43.70 -3.29 -52.13
C VAL A 209 -45.22 -3.37 -52.00
N GLY A 210 -45.76 -2.90 -50.87
CA GLY A 210 -47.20 -2.78 -50.65
C GLY A 210 -47.75 -3.60 -49.47
N ASP A 211 -46.91 -4.43 -48.84
CA ASP A 211 -47.32 -5.16 -47.63
C ASP A 211 -47.31 -4.24 -46.40
N PRO A 212 -48.28 -4.39 -45.48
CA PRO A 212 -48.28 -3.68 -44.21
C PRO A 212 -47.16 -4.21 -43.30
N ASP A 213 -46.15 -3.37 -43.08
CA ASP A 213 -45.07 -3.65 -42.14
C ASP A 213 -45.40 -3.06 -40.76
N PHE A 214 -45.00 -3.76 -39.70
CA PHE A 214 -45.06 -3.28 -38.32
C PHE A 214 -43.68 -3.39 -37.69
N LEU A 215 -43.36 -2.46 -36.80
CA LEU A 215 -42.18 -2.59 -35.94
C LEU A 215 -42.52 -3.34 -34.67
N ILE A 216 -41.53 -4.02 -34.13
CA ILE A 216 -41.62 -4.69 -32.84
C ILE A 216 -40.60 -4.03 -31.90
N ASP A 217 -41.09 -3.45 -30.82
CA ASP A 217 -40.27 -2.95 -29.73
C ASP A 217 -39.76 -4.16 -28.93
N TYR A 218 -38.46 -4.18 -28.64
CA TYR A 218 -37.84 -5.27 -27.89
C TYR A 218 -36.95 -4.76 -26.77
N SER A 219 -36.78 -5.59 -25.74
CA SER A 219 -35.74 -5.48 -24.71
C SER A 219 -35.07 -6.83 -24.50
N ILE A 220 -33.74 -6.85 -24.53
CA ILE A 220 -32.90 -8.03 -24.28
C ILE A 220 -32.00 -7.73 -23.08
N GLY A 221 -32.02 -8.62 -22.09
CA GLY A 221 -31.10 -8.60 -20.96
C GLY A 221 -29.94 -9.57 -21.19
N ALA A 222 -28.73 -9.19 -20.77
CA ALA A 222 -27.55 -10.06 -20.75
C ALA A 222 -26.57 -9.63 -19.65
N ASN A 223 -25.81 -10.56 -19.08
CA ASN A 223 -24.71 -10.22 -18.17
C ASN A 223 -23.39 -10.11 -18.92
N ILE A 224 -22.54 -9.18 -18.47
CA ILE A 224 -21.18 -9.06 -18.97
C ILE A 224 -20.34 -10.23 -18.43
N THR A 225 -19.42 -10.73 -19.24
CA THR A 225 -18.53 -11.83 -18.82
C THR A 225 -17.70 -11.45 -17.59
N SER A 226 -17.46 -12.43 -16.72
CA SER A 226 -16.50 -12.34 -15.61
C SER A 226 -15.09 -12.75 -16.02
N THR A 227 -14.89 -13.13 -17.29
CA THR A 227 -13.56 -13.48 -17.80
C THR A 227 -12.64 -12.25 -17.73
N PRO A 228 -11.45 -12.36 -17.11
CA PRO A 228 -10.54 -11.23 -16.99
C PRO A 228 -10.12 -10.68 -18.34
N ALA A 229 -10.00 -9.35 -18.46
CA ALA A 229 -9.61 -8.66 -19.70
C ALA A 229 -8.25 -9.13 -20.25
N SER A 230 -7.33 -9.56 -19.36
CA SER A 230 -6.04 -10.18 -19.71
C SER A 230 -6.16 -11.45 -20.58
N GLN A 231 -7.26 -12.19 -20.44
CA GLN A 231 -7.54 -13.40 -21.25
C GLN A 231 -8.29 -13.07 -22.55
N LEU A 232 -8.86 -11.87 -22.65
CA LEU A 232 -9.63 -11.41 -23.81
C LEU A 232 -8.84 -10.46 -24.72
N VAL A 233 -7.50 -10.39 -24.57
CA VAL A 233 -6.65 -9.42 -25.29
C VAL A 233 -6.84 -9.50 -26.81
N ASP A 234 -6.84 -10.72 -27.38
CA ASP A 234 -7.00 -10.92 -28.83
C ASP A 234 -8.38 -10.45 -29.33
N GLU A 235 -9.41 -10.61 -28.50
CA GLU A 235 -10.76 -10.16 -28.83
C GLU A 235 -10.88 -8.65 -28.68
N LEU A 236 -10.32 -8.07 -27.62
CA LEU A 236 -10.29 -6.62 -27.41
C LEU A 236 -9.50 -5.89 -28.51
N GLU A 237 -8.46 -6.52 -29.06
CA GLU A 237 -7.71 -6.02 -30.22
C GLU A 237 -8.57 -6.02 -31.49
N ARG A 238 -9.29 -7.13 -31.76
CA ARG A 238 -10.23 -7.23 -32.89
C ARG A 238 -11.37 -6.22 -32.81
N GLN A 239 -11.83 -5.89 -31.61
CA GLN A 239 -12.88 -4.89 -31.37
C GLN A 239 -12.33 -3.45 -31.34
N GLY A 240 -11.06 -3.23 -31.70
CA GLY A 240 -10.49 -1.90 -31.91
C GLY A 240 -10.04 -1.18 -30.64
N THR A 241 -9.82 -1.90 -29.54
CA THR A 241 -9.47 -1.31 -28.23
C THR A 241 -7.95 -1.11 -28.07
N VAL A 242 -7.33 -0.41 -29.03
CA VAL A 242 -5.86 -0.27 -29.15
C VAL A 242 -5.20 0.26 -27.87
N GLY A 243 -5.85 1.23 -27.20
CA GLY A 243 -5.31 1.86 -26.00
C GLY A 243 -5.28 0.96 -24.75
N LEU A 244 -6.26 0.08 -24.58
CA LEU A 244 -6.28 -0.86 -23.45
C LEU A 244 -5.35 -2.05 -23.71
N VAL A 245 -5.34 -2.57 -24.93
CA VAL A 245 -4.44 -3.66 -25.35
C VAL A 245 -2.98 -3.27 -25.13
N SER A 246 -2.58 -2.07 -25.55
CA SER A 246 -1.21 -1.57 -25.31
C SER A 246 -0.86 -1.47 -23.82
N ARG A 247 -1.81 -1.08 -22.96
CA ARG A 247 -1.59 -1.01 -21.50
C ARG A 247 -1.53 -2.40 -20.87
N LEU A 248 -2.39 -3.33 -21.29
CA LEU A 248 -2.36 -4.72 -20.83
C LEU A 248 -1.06 -5.42 -21.27
N GLN A 249 -0.61 -5.22 -22.51
CA GLN A 249 0.68 -5.72 -22.98
C GLN A 249 1.83 -5.13 -22.16
N ALA A 250 1.83 -3.82 -21.89
CA ALA A 250 2.84 -3.18 -21.04
C ALA A 250 2.82 -3.70 -19.59
N LEU A 251 1.65 -4.07 -19.05
CA LEU A 251 1.51 -4.68 -17.73
C LEU A 251 2.01 -6.13 -17.72
N ARG A 252 1.79 -6.90 -18.80
CA ARG A 252 2.31 -8.25 -18.99
C ARG A 252 3.84 -8.25 -19.14
N GLU A 253 4.39 -7.34 -19.93
CA GLU A 253 5.85 -7.17 -20.09
C GLU A 253 6.53 -6.80 -18.76
N LYS A 254 5.84 -6.08 -17.88
CA LYS A 254 6.32 -5.73 -16.53
C LYS A 254 6.11 -6.85 -15.49
N GLY A 255 5.52 -7.98 -15.88
CA GLY A 255 5.28 -9.13 -15.00
C GLY A 255 4.23 -8.89 -13.91
N VAL A 256 3.34 -7.91 -14.10
CA VAL A 256 2.29 -7.57 -13.12
C VAL A 256 1.04 -8.43 -13.32
N ILE A 257 0.83 -8.91 -14.54
CA ILE A 257 -0.25 -9.84 -14.93
C ILE A 257 0.35 -10.93 -15.82
N GLU A 258 -0.18 -12.16 -15.71
CA GLU A 258 0.24 -13.30 -16.54
C GLU A 258 -0.30 -13.21 -17.99
#